data_AF-A0A2K8Z0Y2-F1
#
_entry.id   AF-A0A2K8Z0Y2-F1
#
_cell.length_a   1.000
_cell.length_b   1.000
_cell.length_c   1.000
_cell.angle_alpha   90.00
_cell.angle_beta   90.00
_cell.angle_gamma   90.00
#
_symmetry.space_group_name_H-M   'P 1'
#
loop_
_entity.id
_entity.type
_entity.pdbx_description
1 polymer ?
#
loop_
_entity_poly.entity_id
_entity_poly.type
_entity_poly.pdbx_seq_one_letter_code
_entity_poly.pdbx_strand_id
1 'polypeptide(L)' 'MEANLKPLKYGVGIDMGKDEFHACVSAIDPTQRVKVKATRAFKNTPTGILDFLQWSDHHCKEPGILVHYLMEATGVYYE' A
#
# COMPACT_ATOMS: atom_id res chain seq x y z
N MET A 1 3.80 2.85 26.18
CA MET A 1 2.96 2.31 25.09
C MET A 1 2.84 3.39 24.04
N GLU A 2 3.30 3.16 22.81
CA GLU A 2 3.07 4.14 21.74
C GLU A 2 1.55 4.29 21.52
N ALA A 3 1.07 5.54 21.46
CA ALA A 3 -0.32 5.79 21.13
C ALA A 3 -0.66 5.17 19.76
N ASN A 4 -1.83 4.53 19.67
CA ASN A 4 -2.34 4.04 18.40
C ASN A 4 -2.52 5.22 17.44
N LEU A 5 -1.84 5.18 16.30
CA LEU A 5 -1.93 6.21 15.27
C LEU A 5 -3.35 6.23 14.70
N LYS A 6 -4.07 7.35 14.85
CA LYS A 6 -5.36 7.59 14.21
C LYS A 6 -5.11 8.16 12.81
N PRO A 7 -5.37 7.40 11.73
CA PRO A 7 -5.05 7.82 10.38
C PRO A 7 -5.94 8.98 9.94
N LEU A 8 -5.32 10.00 9.35
CA LEU A 8 -5.98 11.04 8.54
C LEU A 8 -6.12 10.59 7.09
N LYS A 9 -5.11 9.88 6.56
CA LYS A 9 -5.09 9.28 5.22
C LYS A 9 -4.18 8.06 5.20
N TYR A 10 -4.43 7.19 4.24
CA TYR A 10 -3.59 6.05 3.90
C TYR A 10 -2.83 6.31 2.59
N GLY A 11 -1.61 5.81 2.52
CA GLY A 11 -0.80 5.75 1.31
C GLY A 11 -0.34 4.32 1.06
N VAL A 12 -0.59 3.80 -0.13
CA VAL A 12 -0.13 2.50 -0.60
C VAL A 12 0.86 2.73 -1.72
N GLY A 13 2.16 2.63 -1.40
CA GLY A 13 3.23 2.69 -2.38
C GLY A 13 3.43 1.31 -3.01
N ILE A 14 3.55 1.26 -4.33
CA ILE A 14 3.68 0.05 -5.12
C ILE A 14 4.90 0.19 -6.03
N ASP A 15 5.91 -0.63 -5.81
CA ASP A 15 7.05 -0.82 -6.71
C ASP A 15 6.75 -2.03 -7.61
N MET A 16 6.47 -1.75 -8.88
CA MET A 16 5.91 -2.69 -9.85
C MET A 16 6.99 -3.27 -10.76
N GLY A 17 7.33 -4.54 -10.56
CA GLY A 17 8.16 -5.33 -11.45
C GLY A 17 7.35 -6.23 -12.39
N LYS A 18 8.06 -6.90 -13.31
CA LYS A 18 7.45 -7.75 -14.35
C LYS A 18 6.69 -8.94 -13.76
N ASP A 19 7.35 -9.69 -12.88
CA ASP A 19 6.84 -10.98 -12.36
C ASP A 19 6.21 -10.81 -10.97
N GLU A 20 6.65 -9.81 -10.22
CA GLU A 20 6.15 -9.49 -8.89
C GLU A 20 6.30 -7.99 -8.59
N PHE A 21 5.52 -7.53 -7.62
CA PHE A 21 5.53 -6.16 -7.14
C PHE A 21 5.52 -6.11 -5.62
N HIS A 22 6.11 -5.06 -5.06
CA HIS A 22 6.20 -4.82 -3.63
C HIS A 22 5.26 -3.69 -3.24
N ALA A 23 4.41 -3.92 -2.25
CA ALA A 23 3.50 -2.91 -1.74
C ALA A 23 3.82 -2.54 -0.28
N CYS A 24 3.65 -1.26 0.05
CA CYS A 24 3.84 -0.69 1.38
C CYS A 24 2.62 0.16 1.76
N VAL A 25 1.90 -0.25 2.81
CA VAL A 25 0.83 0.54 3.41
C VAL A 25 1.43 1.43 4.49
N SER A 26 1.20 2.73 4.37
CA SER A 26 1.55 3.75 5.34
C SER A 26 0.33 4.56 5.74
N ALA A 27 0.34 5.08 6.97
CA ALA A 27 -0.67 5.98 7.48
C ALA A 27 0.00 7.24 8.00
N ILE A 28 -0.68 8.36 7.85
CA ILE A 28 -0.27 9.65 8.43
C ILE A 28 -1.40 10.20 9.27
N ASP A 29 -1.05 10.79 10.41
CA ASP A 29 -2.00 11.36 11.36
C ASP A 29 -2.09 12.90 11.24
N PRO A 30 -3.03 13.55 11.96
CA PRO A 30 -3.15 15.01 11.95
C PRO A 30 -1.91 15.77 12.46
N THR A 31 -0.98 15.09 13.13
CA THR A 31 0.30 15.66 13.57
C THR A 31 1.43 15.47 12.54
N GLN A 32 1.07 15.00 11.33
CA GLN A 32 1.99 14.69 10.23
C GLN A 32 2.96 13.54 10.55
N ARG A 33 2.68 12.73 11.57
CA ARG A 33 3.49 11.54 11.85
C ARG A 33 3.10 10.43 10.88
N VAL A 34 4.10 9.91 10.15
CA VAL A 34 3.93 8.77 9.23
C VAL A 34 4.34 7.48 9.93
N LYS A 35 3.58 6.40 9.75
CA LYS A 35 3.94 5.05 10.20
C LYS A 35 3.64 4.03 9.12
N VAL A 36 4.59 3.13 8.87
CA VAL A 36 4.38 1.95 8.05
C VAL A 36 3.48 0.99 8.82
N LYS A 37 2.41 0.52 8.16
CA LYS A 37 1.40 -0.37 8.71
C LYS A 37 1.63 -1.81 8.28
N ALA A 38 2.03 -2.01 7.02
CA ALA A 38 2.29 -3.34 6.48
C ALA A 38 3.14 -3.23 5.20
N THR A 39 3.90 -4.28 4.90
CA THR A 39 4.57 -4.47 3.60
C THR A 39 4.33 -5.90 3.14
N ARG A 40 4.18 -6.11 1.83
CA ARG A 40 4.00 -7.46 1.24
C ARG A 40 4.37 -7.44 -0.23
N ALA A 41 4.98 -8.54 -0.70
CA ALA A 41 5.19 -8.80 -2.12
C ALA A 41 4.03 -9.63 -2.69
N PHE A 42 3.68 -9.36 -3.94
CA PHE A 42 2.60 -10.02 -4.68
C PHE A 42 3.09 -10.40 -6.07
N LYS A 43 2.54 -11.47 -6.63
CA LYS A 43 2.79 -11.80 -8.04
C LYS A 43 2.08 -10.80 -8.94
N ASN A 44 2.73 -10.39 -10.02
CA ASN A 44 2.14 -9.53 -11.04
C ASN A 44 1.27 -10.36 -11.99
N THR A 45 0.19 -10.90 -11.43
CA THR A 45 -0.82 -11.69 -12.12
C THR A 45 -2.20 -11.19 -11.68
N PRO A 46 -3.27 -11.48 -12.45
CA PRO A 46 -4.63 -11.09 -12.05
C PRO A 46 -5.01 -11.54 -10.63
N THR A 47 -4.65 -12.77 -10.24
CA THR A 47 -4.88 -13.28 -8.88
C THR A 47 -4.05 -12.53 -7.84
N GLY A 48 -2.77 -12.26 -8.12
CA GLY A 48 -1.92 -11.50 -7.19
C GLY A 48 -2.40 -10.06 -6.98
N ILE A 49 -3.01 -9.43 -7.99
CA ILE A 49 -3.65 -8.12 -7.86
C ILE A 49 -4.90 -8.20 -6.96
N LEU A 50 -5.73 -9.23 -7.10
CA LEU A 50 -6.89 -9.43 -6.22
C LEU A 50 -6.46 -9.63 -4.76
N ASP A 51 -5.41 -10.43 -4.53
CA ASP A 51 -4.83 -10.63 -3.20
C ASP A 51 -4.28 -9.32 -2.61
N PHE A 52 -3.67 -8.48 -3.46
CA PHE A 52 -3.19 -7.16 -3.08
C PHE A 52 -4.32 -6.21 -2.66
N LEU A 53 -5.44 -6.20 -3.39
CA LEU A 53 -6.59 -5.36 -3.04
C LEU A 53 -7.20 -5.78 -1.70
N GLN A 54 -7.42 -7.09 -1.50
CA GLN A 54 -7.94 -7.62 -0.24
C GLN A 54 -7.00 -7.32 0.93
N TRP A 55 -5.69 -7.43 0.71
CA TRP A 55 -4.68 -7.09 1.71
C TRP A 55 -4.66 -5.59 2.03
N SER A 56 -4.83 -4.74 1.02
CA SER A 56 -4.92 -3.28 1.20
C SER A 56 -6.15 -2.89 2.01
N ASP A 57 -7.31 -3.47 1.70
CA ASP A 57 -8.57 -3.25 2.44
C ASP A 57 -8.46 -3.69 3.91
N HIS A 58 -7.81 -4.84 4.16
CA HIS A 58 -7.57 -5.32 5.52
C HIS A 58 -6.75 -4.34 6.37
N HIS A 59 -5.75 -3.68 5.77
CA HIS A 59 -4.87 -2.74 6.47
C HIS A 59 -5.39 -1.30 6.47
N CYS A 60 -6.27 -0.92 5.55
CA CYS A 60 -6.90 0.40 5.42
C CYS A 60 -8.35 0.39 5.90
N LYS A 61 -8.58 -0.15 7.10
CA LYS A 61 -9.92 -0.53 7.61
C LYS A 61 -10.80 0.62 8.12
N GLU A 62 -10.24 1.80 8.33
CA GLU A 62 -10.95 2.93 8.94
C GLU A 62 -11.94 3.54 7.94
N PRO A 63 -13.25 3.51 8.23
CA PRO A 63 -14.27 3.99 7.31
C PRO A 63 -14.13 5.49 7.07
N GLY A 64 -14.34 5.91 5.81
CA GLY A 64 -14.30 7.32 5.42
C GLY A 64 -12.89 7.92 5.31
N ILE A 65 -11.82 7.12 5.51
CA ILE A 65 -10.44 7.56 5.30
C ILE A 65 -10.03 7.26 3.85
N LEU A 66 -9.51 8.29 3.17
CA LEU A 66 -9.04 8.14 1.79
C LEU A 66 -7.77 7.30 1.74
N VAL A 67 -7.74 6.37 0.79
CA VAL A 67 -6.58 5.55 0.45
C VAL A 67 -6.02 6.02 -0.88
N HIS A 68 -4.77 6.49 -0.88
CA HIS A 68 -4.06 6.86 -2.09
C HIS A 68 -3.12 5.73 -2.52
N TYR A 69 -3.24 5.29 -3.76
CA TYR A 69 -2.33 4.32 -4.36
C TYR A 69 -1.34 5.06 -5.26
N LEU A 70 -0.05 4.81 -5.07
CA LEU A 70 1.02 5.31 -5.92
C LEU A 70 1.77 4.12 -6.50
N MET A 71 1.76 4.00 -7.82
CA MET A 71 2.47 2.95 -8.53
C MET A 71 3.67 3.53 -9.27
N GLU A 72 4.83 2.93 -9.04
CA GLU A 72 6.09 3.17 -9.74
C GLU A 72 6.45 1.90 -10.52
N ALA A 73 6.52 1.99 -11.85
CA ALA A 73 6.95 0.87 -12.68
C ALA A 73 8.48 0.85 -12.75
N THR A 74 9.08 -0.30 -12.44
CA THR A 74 10.52 -0.51 -12.56
C THR A 74 10.83 -1.34 -13.81
N GLY A 75 11.82 -0.88 -14.58
CA GLY A 75 12.29 -1.52 -15.82
C GLY A 75 11.90 -0.78 -17.10
N VAL A 76 12.80 -0.75 -18.08
CA VAL A 76 12.47 -0.35 -19.45
C VAL A 76 11.99 -1.59 -20.18
N TYR A 77 10.68 -1.70 -20.36
CA TYR A 77 10.08 -2.77 -21.15
C TYR A 77 10.25 -2.41 -22.63
N TYR A 78 11.41 -2.74 -23.20
CA TYR A 78 11.53 -2.85 -24.64
C TYR A 78 10.84 -4.15 -25.04
N GLU A 79 9.61 -4.03 -25.53
CA GLU A 79 8.99 -5.07 -26.37
C GLU A 79 9.66 -5.09 -27.75
#